data_AF-A0A2E3S2C4-F1
#
_entry.id   AF-A0A2E3S2C4-F1
#
_cell.length_a   1.000
_cell.length_b   1.000
_cell.length_c   1.000
_cell.angle_alpha   90.00
_cell.angle_beta   90.00
_cell.angle_gamma   90.00
#
_symmetry.space_group_name_H-M   'P 1'
#
loop_
_entity.id
_entity.type
_entity.pdbx_description
1 polymer ?
#
loop_
_entity_poly.entity_id
_entity_poly.type
_entity_poly.pdbx_seq_one_letter_code
_entity_poly.pdbx_strand_id
1 'polypeptide(L)'
;MSLGPWEILILVALALLVFGGRGKISQIMGDFGKGLKNFKQNIKDENKSEKSLEIGEVEPKTIDSTATEILKEESKKAKAGK
;
A
#
# COMPACT_ATOMS: atom_id res chain seq x y z
N MET A 1 -36.97 2.97 -3.00
CA MET A 1 -35.81 2.39 -3.72
C MET A 1 -34.57 3.08 -3.19
N SER A 2 -33.98 2.53 -2.14
CA SER A 2 -32.77 3.10 -1.54
C SER A 2 -31.58 2.45 -2.22
N LEU A 3 -30.68 3.28 -2.77
CA LEU A 3 -29.40 2.82 -3.29
C LEU A 3 -28.62 2.25 -2.11
N GLY A 4 -28.56 0.92 -2.06
CA GLY A 4 -27.92 0.21 -0.98
C GLY A 4 -26.41 0.18 -1.16
N PRO A 5 -25.66 -0.27 -0.13
CA PRO A 5 -24.24 -0.57 -0.26
C PRO A 5 -23.93 -1.53 -1.43
N TRP A 6 -24.93 -2.33 -1.82
CA TRP A 6 -24.84 -3.29 -2.91
C TRP A 6 -24.72 -2.61 -4.29
N GLU A 7 -25.48 -1.55 -4.58
CA GLU A 7 -25.33 -0.79 -5.83
C GLU A 7 -23.97 -0.07 -5.90
N ILE A 8 -23.49 0.45 -4.77
CA ILE A 8 -22.20 1.14 -4.68
C ILE A 8 -21.06 0.17 -5.01
N LEU A 9 -21.12 -1.08 -4.53
CA LEU A 9 -20.12 -2.10 -4.85
C LEU A 9 -20.01 -2.39 -6.36
N ILE A 10 -21.16 -2.51 -7.03
CA ILE A 10 -21.21 -2.74 -8.49
C ILE A 10 -20.62 -1.54 -9.25
N LEU A 11 -20.94 -0.32 -8.84
CA LEU A 11 -20.37 0.90 -9.40
C LEU A 11 -18.84 0.96 -9.25
N VAL A 12 -18.33 0.65 -8.06
CA VAL A 12 -16.89 0.63 -7.78
C VAL A 12 -16.19 -0.47 -8.58
N ALA A 13 -16.77 -1.66 -8.69
CA ALA A 13 -16.20 -2.75 -9.48
C ALA A 13 -16.06 -2.36 -10.96
N LEU A 14 -17.07 -1.70 -11.53
CA LEU A 14 -17.04 -1.22 -12.91
C LEU A 14 -16.01 -0.10 -13.10
N ALA A 15 -15.92 0.83 -12.14
CA ALA A 15 -14.91 1.87 -12.14
C ALA A 15 -13.50 1.28 -12.07
N LEU A 16 -13.26 0.27 -11.22
CA LEU A 16 -11.97 -0.42 -11.16
C LEU A 16 -11.66 -1.23 -12.43
N LEU A 17 -12.65 -1.74 -13.16
CA LEU A 17 -12.39 -2.40 -14.44
C LEU A 17 -11.95 -1.41 -15.53
N VAL A 18 -12.56 -0.21 -15.55
CA VAL A 18 -12.23 0.87 -16.51
C VAL A 18 -10.92 1.58 -16.15
N PHE A 19 -10.70 1.85 -14.85
CA PHE A 19 -9.57 2.64 -14.35
C PHE A 19 -8.43 1.79 -13.75
N GLY A 20 -8.66 0.52 -13.43
CA GLY A 20 -7.69 -0.38 -12.80
C GLY A 20 -6.57 -0.90 -13.72
N GLY A 21 -6.38 -0.27 -14.88
CA GLY A 21 -5.24 -0.53 -15.76
C GLY A 21 -3.94 0.14 -15.28
N ARG A 22 -2.80 -0.52 -15.54
CA ARG A 22 -1.42 0.03 -15.57
C ARG A 22 -0.96 0.87 -14.36
N GLY A 23 -1.45 0.58 -13.15
CA GLY A 23 -0.84 1.09 -11.90
C GLY A 23 -1.12 2.56 -11.56
N LYS A 24 -1.87 3.30 -12.38
CA LYS A 24 -2.26 4.70 -12.09
C LYS A 24 -3.06 4.83 -10.79
N ILE A 25 -3.91 3.84 -10.49
CA ILE A 25 -4.68 3.80 -9.24
C ILE A 25 -3.76 3.68 -8.01
N SER A 26 -2.66 2.93 -8.10
CA SER A 26 -1.75 2.71 -6.96
C SER A 26 -1.02 3.99 -6.57
N GLN A 27 -0.59 4.78 -7.56
CA GLN A 27 0.06 6.07 -7.32
C GLN A 27 -0.92 7.09 -6.71
N ILE A 28 -2.12 7.20 -7.28
CA ILE A 28 -3.17 8.12 -6.79
C ILE A 28 -3.64 7.72 -5.39
N MET A 29 -3.84 6.42 -5.14
CA MET A 29 -4.23 5.92 -3.82
C MET A 29 -3.10 6.08 -2.80
N GLY A 30 -1.84 5.99 -3.23
CA GLY A 30 -0.68 6.28 -2.41
C GLY A 30 -0.62 7.76 -1.98
N ASP A 31 -0.83 8.68 -2.90
CA ASP A 31 -0.86 10.12 -2.61
C ASP A 31 -2.07 10.51 -1.75
N PHE A 32 -3.24 9.92 -2.03
CA PHE A 32 -4.44 10.09 -1.21
C PHE A 32 -4.26 9.54 0.21
N GLY A 33 -3.65 8.36 0.34
CA GLY A 33 -3.35 7.72 1.63
C GLY A 33 -2.38 8.54 2.48
N LYS A 34 -1.35 9.13 1.86
CA LYS A 34 -0.43 10.07 2.54
C LYS A 34 -1.15 11.35 2.99
N GLY A 35 -2.00 11.92 2.13
CA GLY A 35 -2.82 13.09 2.47
C GLY A 35 -3.77 12.82 3.65
N LEU A 36 -4.46 11.69 3.62
CA LEU A 36 -5.38 11.29 4.70
C LEU A 36 -4.63 10.91 5.99
N LYS A 37 -3.45 10.28 5.89
CA LYS A 37 -2.58 10.00 7.06
C LYS A 37 -2.14 11.30 7.73
N ASN A 38 -1.68 12.28 6.97
CA ASN A 38 -1.26 13.57 7.50
C ASN A 38 -2.44 14.35 8.11
N PHE A 39 -3.60 14.30 7.48
CA PHE A 39 -4.83 14.88 8.01
C PHE A 39 -5.24 14.22 9.34
N LYS A 40 -5.23 12.88 9.39
CA LYS A 40 -5.53 12.13 10.61
C LYS A 40 -4.49 12.38 11.70
N GLN A 41 -3.21 12.49 11.35
CA GLN A 41 -2.15 12.80 12.29
C GLN A 41 -2.31 14.20 12.85
N ASN A 42 -2.61 15.21 12.04
CA ASN A 42 -2.82 16.57 12.48
C ASN A 42 -4.05 16.69 13.42
N ILE A 43 -5.18 16.06 13.09
CA ILE A 43 -6.36 16.02 13.98
C ILE A 43 -6.04 15.23 15.26
N LYS A 44 -5.27 14.15 15.16
CA LYS A 44 -4.86 13.38 16.33
C LYS A 44 -3.89 14.17 17.19
N ASP A 45 -2.98 14.96 16.64
CA ASP A 45 -2.07 15.83 17.39
C ASP A 45 -2.85 16.86 18.21
N GLU A 46 -3.88 17.48 17.61
CA GLU A 46 -4.78 18.39 18.34
C GLU A 46 -5.54 17.68 19.49
N ASN A 47 -5.91 16.41 19.29
CA ASN A 47 -6.55 15.58 20.33
C ASN A 47 -5.55 14.90 21.28
N LYS A 48 -4.25 14.89 20.95
CA LYS A 48 -3.19 14.16 21.66
C LYS A 48 -2.12 15.10 22.23
N SER A 49 -2.38 16.42 22.22
CA SER A 49 -1.63 17.41 23.00
C SER A 49 -1.62 17.12 24.51
N GLU A 50 -2.31 16.08 24.99
CA GLU A 50 -2.18 15.55 26.36
C GLU A 50 -1.31 14.27 26.49
N LYS A 51 -0.81 13.65 25.41
CA LYS A 51 0.00 12.43 25.56
C LYS A 51 1.05 12.18 24.47
N SER A 52 2.23 12.72 24.73
CA SER A 52 3.56 12.21 24.35
C SER A 52 3.81 11.92 22.87
N LEU A 53 4.73 12.73 22.34
CA LEU A 53 5.77 12.41 21.37
C LEU A 53 6.17 10.92 21.41
N GLU A 54 5.95 10.21 20.30
CA GLU A 54 6.77 9.09 19.77
C GLU A 54 6.00 8.46 18.59
N ILE A 55 6.53 8.54 17.37
CA ILE A 55 6.82 7.49 16.36
C ILE A 55 7.41 8.27 15.17
N GLY A 56 8.72 8.26 14.93
CA GLY A 56 9.47 7.06 14.56
C GLY A 56 9.61 7.07 13.03
N GLU A 57 10.72 7.64 12.58
CA GLU A 57 11.27 7.59 11.22
C GLU A 57 11.16 6.18 10.64
N VAL A 58 10.54 6.04 9.46
CA VAL A 58 10.67 4.82 8.66
C VAL A 58 10.94 5.24 7.22
N GLU A 59 12.20 5.06 6.83
CA GLU A 59 12.75 5.21 5.50
C GLU A 59 11.95 4.41 4.44
N PRO A 60 11.88 4.91 3.19
CA PRO A 60 11.20 4.23 2.09
C PRO A 60 12.10 3.10 1.55
N LYS A 61 11.83 1.84 1.91
CA LYS A 61 12.29 0.70 1.10
C LYS A 61 11.51 0.70 -0.22
N THR A 62 12.22 1.04 -1.29
CA THR A 62 11.85 0.87 -2.69
C THR A 62 11.32 -0.54 -2.95
N ILE A 63 10.07 -0.66 -3.41
CA ILE A 63 9.52 -1.90 -3.93
C ILE A 63 9.56 -1.79 -5.45
N ASP A 64 10.77 -1.88 -6.01
CA ASP A 64 10.99 -2.11 -7.42
C ASP A 64 11.69 -3.46 -7.56
N SER A 65 10.95 -4.44 -8.08
CA SER A 65 11.47 -5.50 -8.95
C SER A 65 12.59 -6.44 -8.49
N THR A 66 12.67 -6.83 -7.20
CA THR A 66 13.39 -8.08 -6.81
C THR A 66 12.44 -9.28 -6.80
N ALA A 67 11.92 -9.61 -7.97
CA ALA A 67 11.20 -10.86 -8.22
C ALA A 67 11.81 -11.57 -9.43
N THR A 68 13.15 -11.68 -9.51
CA THR A 68 13.80 -12.52 -10.52
C THR A 68 15.14 -13.14 -10.07
N GLU A 69 15.73 -12.78 -8.93
CA GLU A 69 17.09 -13.28 -8.57
C GLU A 69 17.14 -14.41 -7.53
N ILE A 70 16.02 -14.76 -6.88
CA ILE A 70 16.03 -15.71 -5.75
C ILE A 70 15.82 -17.18 -6.18
N LEU A 71 15.64 -17.48 -7.47
CA LEU A 71 15.40 -18.86 -7.95
C LEU A 71 16.60 -19.52 -8.65
N LYS A 72 17.80 -18.90 -8.66
CA LYS A 72 18.98 -19.49 -9.33
C LYS A 72 20.13 -19.92 -8.41
N GLU A 73 20.12 -19.53 -7.12
CA GLU A 73 21.22 -19.88 -6.21
C GLU A 73 21.05 -21.21 -5.44
N GLU A 74 19.85 -21.76 -5.30
CA GLU A 74 19.65 -22.99 -4.51
C GLU A 74 20.04 -24.31 -5.22
N SER A 75 20.35 -24.32 -6.52
CA SER A 75 20.64 -25.58 -7.24
C SER A 75 22.12 -25.95 -7.40
N LYS A 76 23.08 -25.19 -6.86
CA LYS A 76 24.52 -25.51 -7.01
C LYS A 76 25.26 -26.02 -5.76
N LYS A 77 24.61 -26.07 -4.59
CA LYS A 77 25.26 -26.51 -3.34
C LYS A 77 24.99 -27.97 -2.94
N ALA A 78 24.20 -28.71 -3.71
CA ALA A 78 23.87 -30.13 -3.44
C ALA A 78 24.75 -31.15 -4.21
N LYS A 79 25.79 -30.72 -4.91
CA LYS A 79 26.79 -31.60 -5.56
C LYS A 79 28.22 -31.07 -5.40
N ALA A 80 28.74 -31.07 -4.18
CA ALA A 80 30.18 -31.02 -3.90
C ALA A 80 30.40 -31.36 -2.43
N GLY A 81 30.18 -32.63 -2.10
CA GLY A 81 30.39 -33.21 -0.78
C GLY A 81 30.78 -34.68 -0.93
N LYS A 82 31.72 -34.94 -1.83
CA LYS A 82 32.55 -36.14 -1.88
C LYS A 82 33.93 -35.72 -2.35
#